data_AF-A0A916BGV2-F1
#
_entry.id   AF-A0A916BGV2-F1
#
_cell.length_a   1.000
_cell.length_b   1.000
_cell.length_c   1.000
_cell.angle_alpha   90.00
_cell.angle_beta   90.00
_cell.angle_gamma   90.00
#
_symmetry.space_group_name_H-M   'P 1'
#
loop_
_entity.id
_entity.type
_entity.pdbx_description
1 polymer ?
#
loop_
_entity_poly.entity_id
_entity_poly.type
_entity_poly.pdbx_seq_one_letter_code
_entity_poly.pdbx_strand_id
1 'polypeptide(L)'
;MKQNFSAFIKICGVALLAAIAVGVTIILIGLLSKWTTSVEFSNAFFITGSLAIIIGVSFVIGGNQLRGDTRIYYASGSRVDERVNRVMADTLEAHRALILFSVCGIFLITASVFIGSFFSY
;
A
#
# COMPACT_ATOMS: atom_id res chain seq x y z
N MET A 1 6.06 -14.57 20.35
CA MET A 1 6.37 -13.13 20.18
C MET A 1 7.46 -12.86 19.12
N LYS A 2 8.59 -13.60 19.08
CA LYS A 2 9.67 -13.40 18.07
C LYS A 2 9.28 -13.60 16.60
N GLN A 3 8.33 -14.51 16.29
CA GLN A 3 7.97 -14.86 14.91
C GLN A 3 7.21 -13.74 14.17
N ASN A 4 6.38 -12.99 14.89
CA ASN A 4 5.60 -11.88 14.31
C ASN A 4 6.50 -10.68 13.97
N PHE A 5 7.55 -10.45 14.76
CA PHE A 5 8.48 -9.33 14.57
C PHE A 5 9.33 -9.49 13.29
N SER A 6 9.84 -10.70 13.03
CA SER A 6 10.57 -10.99 11.78
C SER A 6 9.69 -10.84 10.55
N ALA A 7 8.42 -11.26 10.63
CA ALA A 7 7.46 -11.07 9.53
C ALA A 7 7.18 -9.58 9.28
N PHE A 8 7.07 -8.78 10.34
CA PHE A 8 6.83 -7.33 10.23
C PHE A 8 7.99 -6.61 9.54
N ILE A 9 9.24 -6.94 9.91
CA ILE A 9 10.45 -6.37 9.27
C ILE A 9 10.49 -6.70 7.78
N LYS A 10 10.16 -7.94 7.40
CA LYS A 10 10.12 -8.34 5.98
C LYS A 10 9.09 -7.52 5.20
N ILE A 11 7.91 -7.31 5.76
CA ILE A 11 6.84 -6.51 5.13
C ILE A 11 7.28 -5.06 4.98
N CYS A 12 7.86 -4.45 6.03
CA CYS A 12 8.42 -3.10 5.93
C CYS A 12 9.54 -3.00 4.89
N GLY A 13 10.42 -3.99 4.81
CA GLY A 13 11.49 -4.02 3.81
C GLY A 13 10.95 -4.06 2.38
N VAL A 14 9.93 -4.88 2.12
CA VAL A 14 9.26 -4.93 0.80
C VAL A 14 8.52 -3.61 0.51
N ALA A 15 7.87 -3.02 1.50
CA ALA A 15 7.21 -1.72 1.36
C ALA A 15 8.20 -0.61 0.99
N LEU A 16 9.38 -0.62 1.59
CA LEU A 16 10.43 0.36 1.33
C LEU A 16 11.00 0.18 -0.09
N LEU A 17 11.24 -1.06 -0.53
CA LEU A 17 11.64 -1.34 -1.91
C LEU A 17 10.59 -0.89 -2.93
N ALA A 18 9.31 -1.14 -2.64
CA ALA A 18 8.21 -0.67 -3.48
C ALA A 18 8.16 0.86 -3.54
N ALA A 19 8.33 1.54 -2.41
CA ALA A 19 8.36 3.00 -2.34
C ALA A 19 9.53 3.58 -3.15
N ILE A 20 10.72 2.97 -3.08
CA ILE A 20 11.88 3.36 -3.90
C ILE A 20 11.56 3.18 -5.38
N ALA A 21 11.00 2.02 -5.78
CA ALA A 21 10.65 1.76 -7.17
C ALA A 21 9.65 2.80 -7.72
N VAL A 22 8.62 3.12 -6.95
CA VAL A 22 7.64 4.18 -7.30
C VAL A 22 8.33 5.54 -7.36
N GLY A 23 9.19 5.86 -6.42
CA GLY A 23 9.96 7.12 -6.44
C GLY A 23 10.83 7.25 -7.69
N VAL A 24 11.50 6.18 -8.12
CA VAL A 24 12.28 6.14 -9.37
C VAL A 24 11.37 6.39 -10.57
N THR A 25 10.17 5.81 -10.62
CA THR A 25 9.22 6.09 -11.72
C THR A 25 8.80 7.54 -11.77
N ILE A 26 8.55 8.19 -10.63
CA ILE A 26 8.19 9.61 -10.57
C ILE A 26 9.37 10.48 -11.07
N ILE A 27 10.60 10.14 -10.69
CA ILE A 27 11.79 10.84 -11.18
C ILE A 27 11.94 10.70 -12.69
N LEU A 28 11.76 9.49 -13.23
CA LEU A 28 11.81 9.24 -14.67
C LEU A 28 10.72 10.01 -15.42
N ILE A 29 9.49 10.04 -14.90
CA ILE A 29 8.39 10.83 -15.46
C ILE A 29 8.75 12.32 -15.42
N GLY A 30 9.26 12.82 -14.31
CA GLY A 30 9.68 14.21 -14.19
C GLY A 30 10.80 14.59 -15.16
N LEU A 31 11.76 13.70 -15.41
CA LEU A 31 12.80 13.90 -16.42
C LEU A 31 12.22 13.96 -17.84
N LEU A 32 11.27 13.08 -18.19
CA LEU A 32 10.62 13.07 -19.49
C LEU A 32 9.69 14.28 -19.69
N SER A 33 8.97 14.68 -18.64
CA SER A 33 8.09 15.85 -18.62
C SER A 33 8.86 17.17 -18.42
N LYS A 34 10.19 17.12 -18.29
CA LYS A 34 11.05 18.30 -18.06
C LYS A 34 10.59 19.14 -16.88
N TRP A 35 10.22 18.50 -15.77
CA TRP A 35 9.95 19.23 -14.53
C TRP A 35 11.20 19.97 -14.11
N THR A 36 11.07 21.29 -13.98
CA THR A 36 12.17 22.18 -13.63
C THR A 36 12.04 22.69 -12.21
N THR A 37 10.87 22.49 -11.59
CA THR A 37 10.56 23.02 -10.27
C THR A 37 10.38 21.91 -9.26
N SER A 38 10.87 22.14 -8.04
CA SER A 38 10.72 21.20 -6.93
C SER A 38 9.26 21.03 -6.50
N VAL A 39 8.40 21.99 -6.84
CA VAL A 39 6.95 21.94 -6.61
C VAL A 39 6.29 20.85 -7.44
N GLU A 40 6.70 20.68 -8.71
CA GLU A 40 6.15 19.64 -9.60
C GLU A 40 6.45 18.24 -9.06
N PHE A 41 7.71 18.00 -8.66
CA PHE A 41 8.09 16.74 -8.03
C PHE A 41 7.34 16.52 -6.72
N SER A 42 7.29 17.52 -5.85
CA SER A 42 6.60 17.42 -4.56
C SER A 42 5.12 17.05 -4.72
N ASN A 43 4.41 17.69 -5.66
CA ASN A 43 3.01 17.40 -5.96
C ASN A 43 2.82 15.98 -6.50
N ALA A 44 3.70 15.53 -7.40
CA ALA A 44 3.63 14.18 -7.94
C ALA A 44 3.86 13.10 -6.88
N PHE A 45 4.85 13.29 -6.00
CA PHE A 45 5.08 12.40 -4.86
C PHE A 45 3.90 12.40 -3.88
N PHE A 46 3.28 13.56 -3.64
CA PHE A 46 2.11 13.66 -2.76
C PHE A 46 0.87 12.97 -3.33
N ILE A 47 0.54 13.21 -4.61
CA ILE A 47 -0.59 12.57 -5.29
C ILE A 47 -0.38 11.05 -5.37
N THR A 48 0.82 10.60 -5.74
CA THR A 48 1.10 9.17 -5.84
C THR A 48 1.07 8.48 -4.46
N GLY A 49 1.63 9.13 -3.43
CA GLY A 49 1.59 8.64 -2.06
C GLY A 49 0.16 8.54 -1.50
N SER A 50 -0.68 9.54 -1.75
CA SER A 50 -2.10 9.51 -1.34
C SER A 50 -2.90 8.43 -2.07
N LEU A 51 -2.70 8.26 -3.39
CA LEU A 51 -3.31 7.18 -4.16
C LEU A 51 -2.92 5.80 -3.64
N ALA A 52 -1.65 5.60 -3.28
CA ALA A 52 -1.19 4.34 -2.70
C ALA A 52 -1.95 4.00 -1.40
N ILE A 53 -2.17 4.99 -0.52
CA ILE A 53 -2.95 4.80 0.71
C ILE A 53 -4.41 4.46 0.39
N ILE A 54 -5.03 5.18 -0.54
CA ILE A 54 -6.41 4.94 -0.95
C ILE A 54 -6.57 3.51 -1.48
N ILE A 55 -5.68 3.06 -2.36
CA ILE A 55 -5.68 1.69 -2.90
C ILE A 55 -5.52 0.66 -1.78
N GLY A 56 -4.62 0.90 -0.84
CA GLY A 56 -4.41 0.02 0.33
C GLY A 56 -5.67 -0.12 1.20
N VAL A 57 -6.38 1.00 1.43
CA VAL A 57 -7.64 1.01 2.18
C VAL A 57 -8.75 0.32 1.38
N SER A 58 -8.86 0.59 0.08
CA SER A 58 -9.84 -0.05 -0.80
C SER A 58 -9.67 -1.56 -0.87
N PHE A 59 -8.44 -2.07 -0.81
CA PHE A 59 -8.19 -3.52 -0.75
C PHE A 59 -8.81 -4.18 0.48
N VAL A 60 -8.74 -3.52 1.64
CA VAL A 60 -9.35 -4.03 2.88
C VAL A 60 -10.86 -3.89 2.88
N ILE A 61 -11.39 -2.77 2.37
CA ILE A 61 -12.84 -2.58 2.26
C ILE A 61 -13.44 -3.59 1.27
N GLY A 62 -12.81 -3.78 0.10
CA GLY A 62 -13.25 -4.74 -0.91
C GLY A 62 -13.20 -6.19 -0.43
N GLY A 63 -12.14 -6.57 0.29
CA GLY A 63 -12.04 -7.89 0.94
C GLY A 63 -13.14 -8.11 2.00
N ASN A 64 -13.56 -7.06 2.70
CA ASN A 64 -14.66 -7.13 3.67
C ASN A 64 -16.04 -7.17 3.00
N GLN A 65 -16.24 -6.52 1.86
CA GLN A 65 -17.52 -6.56 1.13
C GLN A 65 -17.78 -7.94 0.50
N LEU A 66 -16.75 -8.61 -0.03
CA LEU A 66 -16.86 -9.99 -0.53
C LEU A 66 -17.27 -11.00 0.56
N ARG A 67 -17.02 -10.69 1.83
CA ARG A 67 -17.44 -11.49 2.99
C ARG A 67 -18.88 -11.22 3.45
N GLY A 68 -19.43 -10.06 3.07
CA GLY A 68 -20.82 -9.67 3.38
C GLY A 68 -21.85 -10.25 2.41
N ASP A 69 -21.43 -10.71 1.23
CA ASP A 69 -22.33 -11.36 0.28
C ASP A 69 -22.61 -12.81 0.69
N THR A 70 -23.65 -12.97 1.50
CA THR A 70 -24.18 -14.26 1.95
C THR A 70 -24.52 -15.19 0.77
N ARG A 71 -24.77 -14.67 -0.42
CA ARG A 71 -25.19 -15.45 -1.60
C ARG A 71 -24.05 -16.29 -2.20
N ILE A 72 -22.81 -15.79 -2.16
CA ILE A 72 -21.60 -16.56 -2.51
C ILE A 72 -21.20 -17.48 -1.33
N TYR A 73 -21.49 -17.02 -0.11
CA TYR A 73 -21.16 -17.69 1.16
C TYR A 73 -21.96 -18.98 1.43
N TYR A 74 -23.20 -19.09 0.97
CA TYR A 74 -24.04 -20.29 1.10
C TYR A 74 -24.05 -21.20 -0.14
N ALA A 75 -23.56 -20.72 -1.30
CA ALA A 75 -23.52 -21.50 -2.53
C ALA A 75 -22.36 -22.53 -2.58
N SER A 76 -21.32 -22.36 -1.74
CA SER A 76 -20.23 -23.33 -1.64
C SER A 76 -20.51 -24.36 -0.53
N GLY A 77 -20.81 -25.61 -0.91
CA GLY A 77 -21.03 -26.73 0.03
C GLY A 77 -19.75 -27.23 0.72
N SER A 78 -18.88 -26.32 1.17
CA SER A 78 -17.57 -26.63 1.75
C SER A 78 -17.64 -26.95 3.25
N ARG A 79 -16.77 -27.87 3.73
CA ARG A 79 -16.68 -28.25 5.15
C ARG A 79 -16.27 -27.05 6.00
N VAL A 80 -16.84 -26.95 7.21
CA VAL A 80 -16.69 -25.79 8.11
C VAL A 80 -15.21 -25.47 8.43
N ASP A 81 -14.35 -26.48 8.52
CA ASP A 81 -12.92 -26.30 8.85
C ASP A 81 -12.12 -25.65 7.71
N GLU A 82 -12.35 -26.10 6.46
CA GLU A 82 -11.73 -25.50 5.26
C GLU A 82 -12.20 -24.05 5.02
N ARG A 83 -13.41 -23.73 5.49
CA ARG A 83 -13.99 -22.40 5.43
C ARG A 83 -13.30 -21.44 6.41
N VAL A 84 -13.10 -21.85 7.67
CA VAL A 84 -12.39 -21.02 8.67
C VAL A 84 -10.97 -20.74 8.22
N ASN A 85 -10.28 -21.74 7.65
CA ASN A 85 -8.90 -21.59 7.23
C ASN A 85 -8.74 -20.64 6.01
N ARG A 86 -9.63 -20.72 5.01
CA ARG A 86 -9.65 -19.78 3.88
C ARG A 86 -9.97 -18.36 4.31
N VAL A 87 -10.98 -18.19 5.16
CA VAL A 87 -11.32 -16.87 5.70
C VAL A 87 -10.13 -16.29 6.46
N MET A 88 -9.48 -17.07 7.33
CA MET A 88 -8.29 -16.63 8.05
C MET A 88 -7.15 -16.19 7.11
N ALA A 89 -6.85 -16.98 6.07
CA ALA A 89 -5.82 -16.65 5.08
C ALA A 89 -6.11 -15.33 4.36
N ASP A 90 -7.33 -15.12 3.86
CA ASP A 90 -7.72 -13.90 3.16
C ASP A 90 -7.65 -12.66 4.07
N THR A 91 -8.03 -12.79 5.35
CA THR A 91 -7.89 -11.67 6.32
C THR A 91 -6.44 -11.25 6.50
N LEU A 92 -5.56 -12.24 6.61
CA LEU A 92 -4.15 -12.03 6.88
C LEU A 92 -3.49 -11.34 5.67
N GLU A 93 -3.88 -11.73 4.47
CA GLU A 93 -3.40 -11.15 3.22
C GLU A 93 -3.88 -9.71 3.02
N ALA A 94 -5.17 -9.44 3.27
CA ALA A 94 -5.72 -8.08 3.20
C ALA A 94 -5.08 -7.13 4.22
N HIS A 95 -4.87 -7.58 5.47
CA HIS A 95 -4.17 -6.79 6.49
C HIS A 95 -2.71 -6.53 6.13
N ARG A 96 -2.02 -7.54 5.57
CA ARG A 96 -0.66 -7.36 5.07
C ARG A 96 -0.59 -6.32 3.97
N ALA A 97 -1.50 -6.37 2.99
CA ALA A 97 -1.56 -5.41 1.90
C ALA A 97 -1.78 -3.98 2.44
N LEU A 98 -2.71 -3.78 3.38
CA LEU A 98 -2.95 -2.46 3.99
C LEU A 98 -1.70 -1.90 4.66
N ILE A 99 -1.02 -2.69 5.49
CA ILE A 99 0.20 -2.25 6.17
C ILE A 99 1.26 -1.86 5.14
N LEU A 100 1.41 -2.65 4.08
CA LEU A 100 2.39 -2.41 3.01
C LEU A 100 2.12 -1.10 2.26
N PHE A 101 0.88 -0.90 1.81
CA PHE A 101 0.47 0.31 1.09
C PHE A 101 0.47 1.56 1.97
N SER A 102 0.08 1.43 3.24
CA SER A 102 0.09 2.54 4.20
C SER A 102 1.50 3.00 4.52
N VAL A 103 2.43 2.09 4.82
CA VAL A 103 3.84 2.42 5.09
C VAL A 103 4.50 3.03 3.86
N CYS A 104 4.27 2.45 2.67
CA CYS A 104 4.76 2.97 1.40
C CYS A 104 4.23 4.40 1.13
N GLY A 105 2.92 4.61 1.28
CA GLY A 105 2.30 5.91 1.07
C GLY A 105 2.78 6.99 2.05
N ILE A 106 2.91 6.67 3.34
CA ILE A 106 3.45 7.59 4.35
C ILE A 106 4.90 7.96 4.01
N PHE A 107 5.71 7.00 3.58
CA PHE A 107 7.09 7.25 3.18
C PHE A 107 7.18 8.19 1.96
N LEU A 108 6.35 7.97 0.94
CA LEU A 108 6.28 8.84 -0.25
C LEU A 108 5.82 10.27 0.10
N ILE A 109 4.84 10.41 1.00
CA ILE A 109 4.39 11.72 1.49
C ILE A 109 5.49 12.41 2.28
N THR A 110 6.24 11.68 3.11
CA THR A 110 7.37 12.23 3.86
C THR A 110 8.47 12.72 2.91
N ALA A 111 8.76 11.96 1.84
CA ALA A 111 9.69 12.37 0.80
C ALA A 111 9.22 13.63 0.05
N SER A 112 7.93 13.76 -0.25
CA SER A 112 7.33 14.97 -0.84
C SER A 112 7.57 16.22 0.05
N VAL A 113 7.31 16.10 1.35
CA VAL A 113 7.54 17.21 2.31
C VAL A 113 9.03 17.58 2.36
N PHE A 114 9.92 16.60 2.33
CA PHE A 114 11.36 16.82 2.36
C PHE A 114 11.87 17.53 1.09
N ILE A 115 11.36 17.17 -0.08
CA ILE A 115 11.66 17.86 -1.35
C ILE A 115 11.14 19.29 -1.32
N GLY A 116 9.92 19.49 -0.80
CA GLY A 116 9.34 20.83 -0.63
C GLY A 116 10.14 21.71 0.33
N SER A 117 10.64 21.16 1.44
CA SER A 117 11.38 21.92 2.45
C SER A 117 12.83 22.25 2.04
N PHE A 118 13.52 21.36 1.32
CA PHE A 118 14.92 21.58 0.92
C PHE A 118 15.09 22.62 -0.20
N PHE A 119 14.05 22.87 -1.00
CA PHE A 119 14.10 23.82 -2.12
C PHE A 119 13.30 25.11 -1.89
N SER A 120 12.75 25.31 -0.69
CA SER A 120 12.05 26.54 -0.31
C SER A 120 12.97 27.60 0.35
N TYR A 121 14.28 27.39 0.31
CA TYR A 121 15.32 28.36 0.68
C TYR A 121 16.14 28.75 -0.55
#